data_AF-A0AA39KSN7-F1
#
_entry.id   AF-A0AA39KSN7-F1
#
_cell.length_a   1.000
_cell.length_b   1.000
_cell.length_c   1.000
_cell.angle_alpha   90.00
_cell.angle_beta   90.00
_cell.angle_gamma   90.00
#
_symmetry.space_group_name_H-M   'P 1'
#
loop_
_entity.id
_entity.type
_entity.pdbx_description
1 polymer ?
#
loop_
_entity_poly.entity_id
_entity_poly.type
_entity_poly.pdbx_seq_one_letter_code
_entity_poly.pdbx_strand_id
1 'polypeptide(L)'
;MKMLIVYLLLISIILPSSELSIQNIYLRRISDAFIKMASSYETNECKNNTQCLKTQYCLTEVCRNPCPGSCGIDASCHVINHTLSCICPDCYEGDAYEQCTPLQNLQHIKCQFNRLINYLGGT
;
A
#
# COMPACT_ATOMS: atom_id res chain seq x y z
N MET A 1 31.68 46.01 40.97
CA MET A 1 30.34 46.18 40.38
C MET A 1 30.34 46.84 39.00
N LYS A 2 31.01 47.98 38.76
CA LYS A 2 31.05 48.63 37.43
C LYS A 2 31.65 47.76 36.30
N MET A 3 32.68 46.95 36.59
CA MET A 3 33.29 46.03 35.61
C MET A 3 32.37 44.87 35.17
N LEU A 4 31.46 44.41 36.06
CA LEU A 4 30.53 43.33 35.73
C LEU A 4 29.44 43.82 34.77
N ILE A 5 29.00 45.07 34.92
CA ILE A 5 28.02 45.70 34.04
C ILE A 5 28.63 45.94 32.66
N VAL A 6 29.88 46.40 32.57
CA VAL A 6 30.59 46.53 31.29
C VAL A 6 30.75 45.17 30.61
N TYR A 7 31.09 44.12 31.35
CA TYR A 7 31.20 42.77 30.81
C TYR A 7 29.85 42.24 30.27
N LEU A 8 28.74 42.45 30.99
CA LEU A 8 27.40 42.05 30.55
C LEU A 8 26.88 42.86 29.35
N LEU A 9 27.21 44.16 29.27
CA LEU A 9 26.89 45.02 28.13
C LEU A 9 27.76 44.69 26.90
N LEU A 10 29.01 44.25 27.10
CA LEU A 10 29.86 43.78 26.00
C LEU A 10 29.41 42.41 25.46
N ILE A 11 28.93 41.50 26.32
CA ILE A 11 28.35 40.22 25.90
C ILE A 11 27.11 40.42 25.00
N SER A 12 26.32 41.47 25.23
CA SER A 12 25.15 41.82 24.40
C SER A 12 25.51 42.48 23.07
N ILE A 13 26.76 42.93 22.89
CA ILE A 13 27.28 43.52 21.63
C ILE A 13 28.02 42.46 20.79
N ILE A 14 28.62 41.43 21.42
CA ILE A 14 29.41 40.39 20.76
C ILE A 14 28.54 39.22 20.24
N LEU A 15 27.32 39.03 20.78
CA LEU A 15 26.31 38.17 20.17
C LEU A 15 25.57 38.99 19.11
N PRO A 16 25.85 38.82 17.81
CA PRO A 16 25.16 39.60 16.81
C PRO A 16 23.69 39.23 16.88
N SER A 17 22.85 40.25 17.00
CA SER A 17 21.41 40.20 16.74
C SER A 17 21.14 40.00 15.24
N SER A 18 21.87 39.08 14.62
CA SER A 18 21.49 38.37 13.40
C SER A 18 20.88 37.05 13.89
N GLU A 19 19.58 36.81 13.96
CA GLU A 19 18.45 37.32 13.22
C GLU A 19 17.23 36.78 13.98
N LEU A 20 16.52 37.62 14.74
CA LEU A 20 15.25 37.18 15.34
C LEU A 20 14.25 36.77 14.24
N SER A 21 14.43 37.25 13.00
CA SER A 21 13.73 36.83 11.80
C SER A 21 14.15 35.44 11.30
N ILE A 22 15.44 35.08 11.28
CA ILE A 22 15.89 33.79 10.74
C ILE A 22 15.75 32.66 11.74
N GLN A 23 15.86 32.91 13.05
CA GLN A 23 15.48 31.91 14.04
C GLN A 23 13.98 31.57 13.93
N ASN A 24 13.13 32.58 13.66
CA ASN A 24 11.70 32.39 13.38
C ASN A 24 11.42 31.74 12.01
N ILE A 25 12.20 32.04 10.96
CA ILE A 25 12.09 31.38 9.65
C ILE A 25 12.57 29.93 9.72
N TYR A 26 13.65 29.65 10.45
CA TYR A 26 14.18 28.31 10.66
C TYR A 26 13.22 27.47 11.51
N LEU A 27 12.67 28.04 12.58
CA LEU A 27 11.61 27.39 13.37
C LEU A 27 10.30 27.20 12.58
N ARG A 28 9.90 28.16 11.71
CA ARG A 28 8.79 27.98 10.76
C ARG A 28 9.05 26.91 9.72
N ARG A 29 10.25 26.86 9.13
CA ARG A 29 10.64 25.84 8.14
C ARG A 29 10.73 24.46 8.77
N ILE A 30 11.23 24.38 10.01
CA ILE A 30 11.19 23.16 10.82
C ILE A 30 9.73 22.79 11.06
N SER A 31 8.87 23.69 11.56
CA SER A 31 7.45 23.35 11.76
C SER A 31 6.75 22.95 10.47
N ASP A 32 7.05 23.55 9.32
CA ASP A 32 6.45 23.19 8.02
C ASP A 32 6.95 21.82 7.53
N ALA A 33 8.23 21.49 7.74
CA ALA A 33 8.78 20.17 7.43
C ALA A 33 8.22 19.09 8.36
N PHE A 34 8.11 19.39 9.66
CA PHE A 34 7.49 18.51 10.65
C PHE A 34 5.97 18.40 10.44
N ILE A 35 5.26 19.45 10.04
CA ILE A 35 3.83 19.42 9.67
C ILE A 35 3.65 18.64 8.37
N LYS A 36 4.55 18.76 7.38
CA LYS A 36 4.52 17.94 6.17
C LYS A 36 4.80 16.46 6.45
N MET A 37 5.69 16.16 7.39
CA MET A 37 5.95 14.79 7.88
C MET A 37 4.81 14.26 8.77
N ALA A 38 4.18 15.11 9.59
CA ALA A 38 3.04 14.75 10.43
C ALA A 38 1.74 14.62 9.63
N SER A 39 1.56 15.36 8.54
CA SER A 39 0.47 15.18 7.57
C SER A 39 0.62 13.92 6.73
N SER A 40 1.82 13.33 6.67
CA SER A 40 2.01 11.95 6.18
C SER A 40 1.83 10.89 7.27
N TYR A 41 1.58 11.32 8.51
CA TYR A 41 1.20 10.48 9.65
C TYR A 41 -0.31 10.64 9.92
N GLU A 42 -1.14 10.59 8.87
CA GLU A 42 -2.54 10.20 9.04
C GLU A 42 -2.51 8.67 9.20
N THR A 43 -2.95 8.13 10.33
CA THR A 43 -2.86 6.70 10.70
C THR A 43 -3.74 5.77 9.84
N ASN A 44 -4.21 6.27 8.70
CA ASN A 44 -5.23 5.71 7.85
C ASN A 44 -4.62 5.62 6.45
N GLU A 45 -4.29 4.41 6.02
CA GLU A 45 -3.69 4.10 4.72
C GLU A 45 -4.66 4.41 3.56
N CYS A 46 -5.96 4.23 3.79
CA CYS A 46 -7.00 4.46 2.80
C CYS A 46 -8.31 4.97 3.43
N LYS A 47 -9.14 5.66 2.64
CA LYS A 47 -10.54 6.00 2.93
C LYS A 47 -11.49 5.31 1.95
N ASN A 48 -10.99 4.98 0.75
CA ASN A 48 -11.72 4.23 -0.27
C ASN A 48 -10.78 3.27 -1.03
N ASN A 49 -11.35 2.38 -1.83
CA ASN A 49 -10.58 1.39 -2.59
C ASN A 49 -9.60 2.01 -3.59
N THR A 50 -9.90 3.19 -4.14
CA THR A 50 -9.05 3.84 -5.18
C THR A 50 -7.68 4.27 -4.67
N GLN A 51 -7.50 4.36 -3.35
CA GLN A 51 -6.22 4.65 -2.71
C GLN A 51 -5.34 3.40 -2.51
N CYS A 52 -5.92 2.21 -2.67
CA CYS A 52 -5.20 0.94 -2.59
C CYS A 52 -4.74 0.49 -3.99
N LEU A 53 -3.84 -0.49 -4.03
CA LEU A 53 -3.52 -1.18 -5.28
C LEU A 53 -4.78 -1.88 -5.83
N LYS A 54 -4.84 -2.09 -7.15
CA LYS A 54 -5.97 -2.81 -7.80
C LYS A 54 -6.19 -4.23 -7.25
N THR A 55 -5.17 -4.81 -6.62
CA THR A 55 -5.15 -6.12 -5.97
C THR A 55 -5.60 -6.11 -4.50
N GLN A 56 -5.98 -4.94 -3.98
CA GLN A 56 -6.35 -4.72 -2.58
C GLN A 56 -7.67 -3.95 -2.49
N TYR A 57 -8.27 -3.95 -1.32
CA TYR A 57 -9.42 -3.09 -1.01
C TYR A 57 -9.21 -2.42 0.35
N CYS A 58 -9.94 -1.34 0.60
CA CYS A 58 -9.85 -0.60 1.84
C CYS A 58 -10.74 -1.26 2.90
N LEU A 59 -10.12 -1.84 3.92
CA LEU A 59 -10.80 -2.41 5.08
C LEU A 59 -10.37 -1.64 6.32
N THR A 60 -11.32 -0.97 6.97
CA THR A 60 -11.06 -0.21 8.22
C THR A 60 -9.82 0.66 8.11
N GLU A 61 -9.75 1.45 7.05
CA GLU A 61 -8.67 2.40 6.78
C GLU A 61 -7.29 1.79 6.50
N VAL A 62 -7.23 0.48 6.23
CA VAL A 62 -6.01 -0.26 5.87
C VAL A 62 -6.25 -1.03 4.57
N CYS A 63 -5.30 -1.00 3.64
CA CYS A 63 -5.39 -1.76 2.40
C CYS A 63 -5.11 -3.24 2.67
N ARG A 64 -6.07 -4.10 2.30
CA ARG A 64 -5.99 -5.55 2.52
C ARG A 64 -6.17 -6.30 1.22
N ASN A 65 -5.46 -7.43 1.10
CA ASN A 65 -5.67 -8.38 0.02
C ASN A 65 -6.96 -9.19 0.32
N PRO A 66 -7.93 -9.24 -0.59
CA PRO A 66 -9.17 -9.99 -0.38
C PRO A 66 -9.04 -11.50 -0.59
N CYS A 67 -7.91 -12.03 -1.09
CA CYS A 67 -7.78 -13.45 -1.44
C CYS A 67 -7.61 -14.45 -0.28
N PRO A 68 -6.85 -14.16 0.79
CA PRO A 68 -6.61 -15.14 1.84
C PRO A 68 -7.91 -15.66 2.47
N GLY A 69 -8.23 -16.94 2.27
CA GLY A 69 -9.39 -17.60 2.84
C GLY A 69 -10.74 -17.33 2.15
N SER A 70 -10.75 -16.67 0.99
CA SER A 70 -12.00 -16.25 0.33
C SER A 70 -12.51 -17.18 -0.76
N CYS A 71 -11.66 -18.04 -1.32
CA CYS A 71 -12.03 -18.99 -2.38
C CYS A 71 -12.11 -20.42 -1.85
N GLY A 72 -12.85 -21.26 -2.58
CA GLY A 72 -13.01 -22.68 -2.29
C GLY A 72 -11.72 -23.48 -2.43
N ILE A 73 -11.78 -24.76 -2.07
CA ILE A 73 -10.64 -25.68 -2.18
C ILE A 73 -10.24 -25.83 -3.65
N ASP A 74 -8.93 -25.83 -3.92
CA ASP A 74 -8.34 -25.93 -5.27
C ASP A 74 -8.78 -24.84 -6.27
N ALA A 75 -9.39 -23.74 -5.79
CA ALA A 75 -9.74 -22.58 -6.60
C ALA A 75 -8.62 -21.54 -6.63
N SER A 76 -8.50 -20.82 -7.74
CA SER A 76 -7.60 -19.69 -7.90
C SER A 76 -8.30 -18.38 -7.58
N CYS A 77 -7.65 -17.51 -6.79
CA CYS A 77 -8.16 -16.18 -6.51
C CYS A 77 -7.57 -15.13 -7.46
N HIS A 78 -8.44 -14.34 -8.08
CA HIS A 78 -8.07 -13.21 -8.93
C HIS A 78 -8.70 -11.94 -8.38
N VAL A 79 -7.94 -10.84 -8.32
CA VAL A 79 -8.48 -9.54 -7.91
C VAL A 79 -8.57 -8.62 -9.12
N ILE A 80 -9.79 -8.21 -9.45
CA ILE A 80 -10.12 -7.33 -10.57
C ILE A 80 -10.76 -6.07 -10.00
N ASN A 81 -10.08 -4.93 -10.14
CA ASN A 81 -10.56 -3.63 -9.66
C ASN A 81 -11.06 -3.67 -8.21
N HIS A 82 -10.20 -4.10 -7.29
CA HIS A 82 -10.48 -4.20 -5.84
C HIS A 82 -11.53 -5.26 -5.44
N THR A 83 -12.03 -6.04 -6.42
CA THR A 83 -13.02 -7.09 -6.19
C THR A 83 -12.37 -8.45 -6.42
N LEU A 84 -12.60 -9.40 -5.51
CA LEU A 84 -12.13 -10.77 -5.69
C LEU A 84 -13.04 -11.54 -6.65
N SER A 85 -12.47 -12.47 -7.39
CA SER A 85 -13.15 -13.43 -8.25
C SER A 85 -12.45 -14.78 -8.10
N CYS A 86 -13.21 -15.79 -7.70
CA CYS A 86 -12.71 -17.15 -7.60
C CYS A 86 -12.98 -17.90 -8.90
N ILE A 87 -11.97 -18.60 -9.41
CA ILE A 87 -12.04 -19.31 -10.70
C ILE A 87 -11.41 -20.69 -10.53
N CYS A 88 -12.05 -21.73 -11.08
CA CYS A 88 -11.42 -23.04 -11.15
C CYS A 88 -10.27 -23.02 -12.16
N PRO A 89 -9.08 -23.52 -11.79
CA PRO A 89 -7.94 -23.63 -12.70
C PRO A 89 -8.28 -24.46 -13.95
N ASP A 90 -7.47 -24.32 -15.00
CA ASP A 90 -7.66 -25.12 -16.21
C ASP A 90 -7.72 -26.62 -15.90
N CYS A 91 -8.66 -27.30 -16.54
CA CYS A 91 -8.94 -28.73 -16.37
C CYS A 91 -9.48 -29.12 -14.98
N TYR A 92 -10.00 -28.15 -14.24
CA TYR A 92 -10.83 -28.35 -13.06
C TYR A 92 -12.27 -27.89 -13.32
N GLU A 93 -13.23 -28.44 -12.58
CA GLU A 93 -14.64 -28.06 -12.59
C GLU A 93 -15.23 -28.03 -11.17
N GLY A 94 -16.37 -27.37 -11.00
CA GLY A 94 -17.05 -27.21 -9.72
C GLY A 94 -17.43 -25.76 -9.45
N ASP A 95 -17.82 -25.47 -8.21
CA ASP A 95 -18.02 -24.10 -7.73
C ASP A 95 -16.72 -23.56 -7.14
N ALA A 96 -16.18 -22.50 -7.73
CA ALA A 96 -14.91 -21.91 -7.29
C ALA A 96 -14.97 -21.26 -5.89
N TYR A 97 -16.16 -21.02 -5.35
CA TYR A 97 -16.33 -20.54 -3.96
C TYR A 97 -16.42 -21.69 -2.96
N GLU A 98 -16.73 -22.91 -3.39
CA GLU A 98 -16.82 -24.09 -2.52
C GLU A 98 -15.63 -25.03 -2.71
N GLN A 99 -15.50 -25.60 -3.90
CA GLN A 99 -14.45 -26.54 -4.26
C GLN A 99 -14.39 -26.74 -5.77
N CYS A 100 -13.17 -26.68 -6.31
CA CYS A 100 -12.85 -27.17 -7.64
C CYS A 100 -12.32 -28.60 -7.53
N THR A 101 -12.66 -29.43 -8.51
CA THR A 101 -12.18 -30.81 -8.62
C THR A 101 -11.60 -31.05 -10.01
N PRO A 102 -10.57 -31.90 -10.16
CA PRO A 102 -10.03 -32.21 -11.46
C PRO A 102 -11.10 -32.90 -12.31
N LEU A 103 -11.18 -32.52 -13.59
CA LEU A 103 -12.03 -33.22 -14.56
C LEU A 103 -11.75 -34.72 -14.54
N GLN A 104 -12.76 -35.55 -14.80
CA GLN A 104 -12.59 -36.99 -14.77
C GLN A 104 -12.29 -37.60 -16.15
N ASN A 105 -11.49 -38.67 -16.15
CA ASN A 105 -11.27 -39.55 -17.30
C ASN A 105 -10.84 -38.80 -18.57
N LEU A 106 -11.57 -39.03 -19.66
CA LEU A 106 -11.28 -38.47 -20.98
C LEU A 106 -11.36 -36.95 -21.03
N GLN A 107 -12.13 -36.31 -20.15
CA GLN A 107 -12.27 -34.84 -20.16
C GLN A 107 -10.98 -34.16 -19.71
N HIS A 108 -10.30 -34.69 -18.70
CA HIS A 108 -9.02 -34.17 -18.24
C HIS A 108 -7.94 -34.29 -19.33
N ILE A 109 -7.83 -35.46 -19.96
CA ILE A 109 -6.85 -35.70 -21.02
C ILE A 109 -7.12 -34.78 -22.22
N LYS A 110 -8.38 -34.64 -22.64
CA LYS A 110 -8.76 -33.72 -23.73
C LYS A 110 -8.43 -32.27 -23.38
N CYS A 111 -8.73 -31.84 -22.16
CA CYS A 111 -8.41 -30.49 -21.72
C CYS A 111 -6.89 -30.24 -21.75
N GLN A 112 -6.08 -31.15 -21.22
CA GLN A 112 -4.62 -31.01 -21.24
C GLN A 112 -4.05 -31.01 -22.65
N PHE A 113 -4.55 -31.89 -23.53
CA PHE A 113 -4.15 -31.92 -24.93
C PHE A 113 -4.50 -30.61 -25.63
N ASN A 114 -5.75 -30.13 -25.50
CA ASN A 114 -6.18 -28.87 -26.10
C ASN A 114 -5.38 -27.67 -25.57
N ARG A 115 -5.06 -27.66 -24.28
CA ARG A 115 -4.21 -26.63 -23.67
C ARG A 115 -2.83 -26.59 -24.31
N LEU A 116 -2.23 -27.75 -24.55
CA LEU A 116 -0.94 -27.86 -25.24
C LEU A 116 -1.04 -27.36 -26.70
N ILE A 117 -2.09 -27.75 -27.42
CA ILE A 117 -2.32 -27.28 -28.80
C ILE A 117 -2.45 -25.76 -28.85
N ASN A 118 -3.24 -25.15 -27.95
CA ASN A 118 -3.38 -23.69 -27.84
C ASN A 118 -2.04 -23.01 -27.55
N TYR A 119 -1.22 -23.58 -26.65
CA TYR A 119 0.10 -23.05 -26.33
C TYR A 119 1.06 -23.07 -27.54
N LEU A 120 0.90 -24.05 -28.41
CA LEU A 120 1.68 -24.19 -29.66
C LEU A 120 1.08 -23.38 -30.83
N GLY A 121 0.01 -22.62 -30.61
CA GLY A 121 -0.66 -21.83 -31.65
C GLY A 121 -1.46 -22.66 -32.66
N GLY A 122 -1.84 -23.89 -32.30
CA GLY A 122 -2.74 -24.69 -33.10
C GLY A 122 -4.17 -24.15 -33.01
N THR A 123 -4.79 -23.91 -34.16
CA THR A 123 -6.20 -23.51 -34.33
C THR A 123 -7.11 -24.73 -34.42
#